data_AF-A0A534U3U4-F1
#
_entry.id   AF-A0A534U3U4-F1
#
_cell.length_a   1.000
_cell.length_b   1.000
_cell.length_c   1.000
_cell.angle_alpha   90.00
_cell.angle_beta   90.00
_cell.angle_gamma   90.00
#
_symmetry.space_group_name_H-M   'P 1'
#
loop_
_entity.id
_entity.type
_entity.pdbx_description
1 polymer ?
#
loop_
_entity_poly.entity_id
_entity_poly.type
_entity_poly.pdbx_seq_one_letter_code
_entity_poly.pdbx_strand_id
1 'polypeptide(L)'
;MLTSRRLQWLAVLVFVAVAGARVALADELETREHPTNTDVTIPVSTWPGTPSDKFPQPGEVIGPESAERVKGLVGDGILWCVKRGMTLEIVPYKEIPMPPHYQEATEKFSAQVKLLPDQTLEGYVSGRPFPHVDMNDPMVADKLMYNFERGHYFTDDLGLNLFDADTGQLSKDSDGQQHYQVERHFVLDWFRLLQYTGRLLNDPKPDIPNNRDKTFRKAGLYPVIEPFDLKGIGGINYRYLDKTRMDDLWLYLPSLRRVRRLSSAQRSEALFGQDTDVDSYGGYSGQVPWFTWKYLGTKPMLASLHGQSLPPKPCKGDGGMTFCEQWEKRPTVAIIEGTPKAPQYAFSKRLIFMDMESYFVVYSDLYDRRGE
;
A
#
# COMPACT_ATOMS: atom_id res chain seq x y z
N MET A 1 -10.76 -17.22 -36.94
CA MET A 1 -12.16 -17.53 -36.60
C MET A 1 -12.31 -17.38 -35.10
N LEU A 2 -13.17 -16.43 -34.72
CA LEU A 2 -13.84 -16.15 -33.44
C LEU A 2 -13.07 -16.42 -32.13
N THR A 3 -12.61 -15.38 -31.43
CA THR A 3 -13.38 -14.54 -30.48
C THR A 3 -14.12 -15.33 -29.40
N SER A 4 -13.59 -15.32 -28.17
CA SER A 4 -14.27 -14.79 -26.97
C SER A 4 -13.62 -15.35 -25.71
N ARG A 5 -13.18 -14.45 -24.82
CA ARG A 5 -13.22 -14.57 -23.35
C ARG A 5 -12.67 -13.26 -22.76
N ARG A 6 -13.50 -12.22 -22.88
CA ARG A 6 -13.53 -11.10 -21.95
C ARG A 6 -14.24 -11.60 -20.69
N LEU A 7 -13.62 -11.48 -19.52
CA LEU A 7 -14.16 -10.98 -18.25
C LEU A 7 -13.23 -11.39 -17.10
N GLN A 8 -13.14 -10.51 -16.09
CA GLN A 8 -12.41 -10.61 -14.82
C GLN A 8 -10.93 -10.20 -14.85
N TRP A 9 -10.69 -8.90 -15.01
CA TRP A 9 -9.46 -8.26 -14.57
C TRP A 9 -9.83 -6.91 -13.96
N LEU A 10 -9.94 -6.85 -12.63
CA LEU A 10 -10.09 -5.61 -11.88
C LEU A 10 -9.26 -5.73 -10.59
N ALA A 11 -8.50 -4.67 -10.33
CA ALA A 11 -7.75 -4.36 -9.11
C ALA A 11 -6.45 -5.14 -8.86
N VAL A 12 -5.33 -4.59 -9.33
CA VAL A 12 -4.08 -4.38 -8.56
C VAL A 12 -3.28 -3.28 -9.28
N LEU A 13 -3.36 -2.02 -8.83
CA LEU A 13 -2.44 -0.95 -9.25
C LEU A 13 -2.43 0.15 -8.19
N VAL A 14 -1.50 0.07 -7.24
CA VAL A 14 -0.83 1.21 -6.57
C VAL A 14 0.49 0.66 -6.03
N PHE A 15 1.62 1.06 -6.64
CA PHE A 15 2.95 0.96 -6.04
C PHE A 15 3.70 2.24 -6.38
N VAL A 16 4.11 2.98 -5.34
CA VAL A 16 4.94 4.17 -5.45
C VAL A 16 6.36 3.75 -5.13
N ALA A 17 7.29 4.06 -6.04
CA ALA A 17 8.71 3.85 -5.90
C ALA A 17 9.27 4.63 -4.69
N VAL A 18 9.95 3.93 -3.77
CA VAL A 18 10.84 4.57 -2.79
C VAL A 18 12.26 4.42 -3.32
N ALA A 19 12.85 5.51 -3.77
CA ALA A 19 14.25 5.52 -4.20
C ALA A 19 15.18 5.76 -3.02
N GLY A 20 16.22 4.93 -2.94
CA GLY A 20 17.19 4.90 -1.84
C GLY A 20 17.94 6.21 -1.58
N ALA A 21 18.06 6.53 -0.30
CA ALA A 21 19.13 7.34 0.24
C ALA A 21 20.05 6.44 1.07
N ARG A 22 20.95 5.71 0.41
CA ARG A 22 22.19 5.22 1.04
C ARG A 22 23.34 5.48 0.09
N VAL A 23 24.39 6.07 0.66
CA VAL A 23 25.71 6.40 0.08
C VAL A 23 25.81 7.84 -0.45
N ALA A 24 25.99 8.77 0.49
CA ALA A 24 27.01 9.84 0.43
C ALA A 24 26.88 10.71 1.68
N LEU A 25 27.71 10.42 2.69
CA LEU A 25 28.19 11.29 3.78
C LEU A 25 28.69 10.37 4.91
N ALA A 26 29.75 9.63 4.59
CA ALA A 26 30.64 9.05 5.58
C ALA A 26 31.88 9.94 5.57
N ASP A 27 31.84 11.04 6.31
CA ASP A 27 32.99 11.64 7.01
C ASP A 27 32.46 12.76 7.90
N GLU A 28 33.01 12.81 9.12
CA GLU A 28 32.68 13.70 10.25
C GLU A 28 31.42 13.39 11.08
N LEU A 29 31.56 12.44 12.00
CA LEU A 29 30.73 12.37 13.21
C LEU A 29 31.66 12.32 14.43
N GLU A 30 31.99 13.51 14.95
CA GLU A 30 32.41 13.65 16.34
C GLU A 30 31.26 13.29 17.26
N THR A 31 31.57 12.45 18.23
CA THR A 31 30.72 12.01 19.33
C THR A 31 30.14 13.19 20.12
N ARG A 32 28.82 13.30 20.20
CA ARG A 32 28.15 14.05 21.28
C ARG A 32 27.05 13.23 21.93
N GLU A 33 27.15 13.16 23.25
CA GLU A 33 26.30 12.41 24.17
C GLU A 33 24.84 12.88 24.17
N HIS A 34 23.94 11.93 24.44
CA HIS A 34 22.51 12.15 24.66
C HIS A 34 22.23 12.93 25.95
N PRO A 35 21.30 13.91 25.93
CA PRO A 35 20.55 14.29 27.11
C PRO A 35 19.21 13.57 27.18
N THR A 36 18.94 13.03 28.36
CA THR A 36 17.70 12.42 28.83
C THR A 36 16.58 13.45 29.07
N ASN A 37 15.34 13.07 28.74
CA ASN A 37 14.06 13.54 29.30
C ASN A 37 13.77 15.05 29.35
N THR A 38 12.94 15.52 28.43
CA THR A 38 11.95 16.60 28.66
C THR A 38 10.75 16.37 27.73
N ASP A 39 9.54 16.62 28.24
CA ASP A 39 8.26 16.56 27.53
C ASP A 39 8.35 17.02 26.07
N VAL A 40 8.28 16.06 25.15
CA VAL A 40 8.14 16.34 23.73
C VAL A 40 6.69 16.71 23.49
N THR A 41 6.40 18.01 23.50
CA THR A 41 5.25 18.53 22.75
C THR A 41 5.44 18.09 21.30
N ILE A 42 4.73 17.04 20.91
CA ILE A 42 4.68 16.57 19.52
C ILE A 42 4.10 17.73 18.71
N PRO A 43 4.84 18.32 17.76
CA PRO A 43 4.30 19.36 16.92
C PRO A 43 3.08 18.78 16.19
N VAL A 44 1.94 19.48 16.29
CA VAL A 44 0.84 19.26 15.35
C VAL A 44 1.46 19.43 13.97
N SER A 45 1.52 18.36 13.17
CA SER A 45 2.04 18.45 11.81
C SER A 45 1.12 19.38 11.02
N THR A 46 1.48 20.66 10.98
CA THR A 46 1.05 21.54 9.90
C THR A 46 1.71 20.99 8.65
N TRP A 47 0.95 20.19 7.90
CA TRP A 47 1.38 19.70 6.59
C TRP A 47 1.89 20.87 5.75
N PRO A 48 3.07 20.78 5.12
CA PRO A 48 3.56 21.85 4.26
C PRO A 48 2.62 22.04 3.07
N GLY A 49 2.01 23.22 2.96
CA GLY A 49 1.22 23.65 1.82
C GLY A 49 -0.28 23.74 2.10
N THR A 50 -0.79 24.96 2.16
CA THR A 50 -2.18 25.26 1.81
C THR A 50 -2.44 24.65 0.43
N PRO A 51 -3.57 23.93 0.21
CA PRO A 51 -3.95 23.56 -1.15
C PRO A 51 -3.77 24.77 -2.06
N SER A 52 -3.12 24.60 -3.22
CA SER A 52 -3.20 25.61 -4.27
C SER A 52 -4.68 26.05 -4.36
N ASP A 53 -4.95 27.36 -4.28
CA ASP A 53 -6.32 27.90 -4.39
C ASP A 53 -7.02 27.46 -5.68
N LYS A 54 -6.26 26.87 -6.63
CA LYS A 54 -6.72 26.31 -7.90
C LYS A 54 -6.24 24.87 -8.04
N PHE A 55 -7.15 23.91 -7.86
CA PHE A 55 -6.95 22.54 -8.32
C PHE A 55 -6.63 22.51 -9.82
N PRO A 56 -5.71 21.65 -10.29
CA PRO A 56 -5.52 21.41 -11.71
C PRO A 56 -6.84 21.01 -12.38
N GLN A 57 -7.09 21.53 -13.58
CA GLN A 57 -8.29 21.25 -14.36
C GLN A 57 -8.08 20.05 -15.29
N PRO A 58 -9.14 19.31 -15.64
CA PRO A 58 -9.08 18.28 -16.66
C PRO A 58 -8.48 18.78 -17.99
N GLY A 59 -7.61 17.97 -18.59
CA GLY A 59 -6.85 18.30 -19.80
C GLY A 59 -5.48 18.94 -19.53
N GLU A 60 -5.19 19.34 -18.29
CA GLU A 60 -3.86 19.78 -17.90
C GLU A 60 -2.90 18.59 -17.72
N VAL A 61 -1.61 18.81 -18.00
CA VAL A 61 -0.53 17.88 -17.66
C VAL A 61 0.40 18.55 -16.65
N ILE A 62 0.54 17.94 -15.49
CA ILE A 62 1.49 18.39 -14.46
C ILE A 62 2.80 17.63 -14.65
N GLY A 63 3.92 18.33 -14.60
CA GLY A 63 5.27 17.77 -14.69
C GLY A 63 6.27 18.56 -13.84
N PRO A 64 7.58 18.38 -14.02
CA PRO A 64 8.60 19.02 -13.17
C PRO A 64 8.44 20.54 -13.02
N GLU A 65 8.23 21.24 -14.14
CA GLU A 65 8.10 22.71 -14.19
C GLU A 65 6.84 23.23 -13.48
N SER A 66 5.82 22.38 -13.33
CA SER A 66 4.55 22.72 -12.70
C SER A 66 4.29 21.96 -11.40
N ALA A 67 5.31 21.28 -10.85
CA ALA A 67 5.19 20.40 -9.69
C ALA A 67 4.65 21.10 -8.45
N GLU A 68 5.03 22.36 -8.21
CA GLU A 68 4.55 23.14 -7.06
C GLU A 68 3.01 23.34 -7.07
N ARG A 69 2.35 23.23 -8.24
CA ARG A 69 0.89 23.33 -8.33
C ARG A 69 0.15 22.18 -7.65
N VAL A 70 0.81 21.03 -7.46
CA VAL A 70 0.23 19.86 -6.79
C VAL A 70 0.76 19.67 -5.38
N LYS A 71 1.61 20.59 -4.88
CA LYS A 71 2.04 20.56 -3.48
C LYS A 71 0.83 20.63 -2.54
N GLY A 72 0.78 19.70 -1.58
CA GLY A 72 -0.35 19.54 -0.68
C GLY A 72 -1.63 18.96 -1.33
N LEU A 73 -1.64 18.70 -2.65
CA LEU A 73 -2.72 17.98 -3.35
C LEU A 73 -2.37 16.52 -3.61
N VAL A 74 -1.12 16.13 -3.40
CA VAL A 74 -0.61 14.75 -3.43
C VAL A 74 0.25 14.49 -2.18
N GLY A 75 0.61 13.22 -1.93
CA GLY A 75 1.63 12.88 -0.92
C GLY A 75 3.02 13.40 -1.29
N ASP A 76 3.90 13.53 -0.31
CA ASP A 76 5.23 14.11 -0.53
C ASP A 76 6.08 13.21 -1.45
N GLY A 77 5.91 11.88 -1.36
CA GLY A 77 6.55 10.92 -2.27
C GLY A 77 6.11 11.12 -3.73
N ILE A 78 4.82 11.40 -3.96
CA ILE A 78 4.31 11.70 -5.31
C ILE A 78 4.86 13.03 -5.82
N LEU A 79 4.88 14.08 -4.99
CA LEU A 79 5.48 15.36 -5.36
C LEU A 79 6.97 15.21 -5.72
N TRP A 80 7.69 14.39 -4.97
CA TRP A 80 9.09 14.05 -5.24
C TRP A 80 9.24 13.36 -6.61
N CYS A 81 8.35 12.43 -6.97
CA CYS A 81 8.33 11.80 -8.31
C CYS A 81 8.05 12.83 -9.42
N VAL A 82 7.07 13.74 -9.23
CA VAL A 82 6.73 14.77 -10.23
C VAL A 82 7.91 15.69 -10.51
N LYS A 83 8.60 16.14 -9.45
CA LYS A 83 9.81 16.98 -9.57
C LYS A 83 10.94 16.29 -10.33
N ARG A 84 10.88 14.96 -10.46
CA ARG A 84 11.88 14.11 -11.10
C ARG A 84 11.48 13.57 -12.46
N GLY A 85 10.34 14.00 -13.00
CA GLY A 85 9.94 13.70 -14.37
C GLY A 85 8.68 12.86 -14.50
N MET A 86 8.07 12.41 -13.41
CA MET A 86 6.72 11.83 -13.46
C MET A 86 5.73 12.91 -13.91
N THR A 87 4.83 12.56 -14.82
CA THR A 87 3.75 13.46 -15.23
C THR A 87 2.39 12.97 -14.77
N LEU A 88 1.51 13.91 -14.43
CA LEU A 88 0.12 13.64 -14.07
C LEU A 88 -0.79 14.17 -15.18
N GLU A 89 -1.44 13.29 -15.94
CA GLU A 89 -2.50 13.68 -16.88
C GLU A 89 -3.79 13.90 -16.08
N ILE A 90 -4.25 15.14 -15.98
CA ILE A 90 -5.42 15.46 -15.18
C ILE A 90 -6.68 15.17 -15.98
N VAL A 91 -7.55 14.31 -15.45
CA VAL A 91 -8.82 13.91 -16.09
C VAL A 91 -10.03 14.30 -15.23
N PRO A 92 -11.23 14.36 -15.81
CA PRO A 92 -12.45 14.59 -15.03
C PRO A 92 -12.63 13.48 -13.99
N TYR A 93 -13.15 13.88 -12.83
CA TYR A 93 -13.57 12.94 -11.80
C TYR A 93 -14.54 11.89 -12.36
N LYS A 94 -14.30 10.64 -11.98
CA LYS A 94 -15.22 9.54 -12.19
C LYS A 94 -15.50 8.84 -10.86
N GLU A 95 -16.79 8.62 -10.60
CA GLU A 95 -17.27 7.89 -9.44
C GLU A 95 -16.91 6.39 -9.55
N ILE A 96 -16.52 5.81 -8.42
CA ILE A 96 -16.25 4.38 -8.27
C ILE A 96 -17.46 3.75 -7.55
N PRO A 97 -18.35 3.06 -8.29
CA PRO A 97 -19.52 2.48 -7.67
C PRO A 97 -19.14 1.29 -6.78
N MET A 98 -19.78 1.22 -5.61
CA MET A 98 -19.66 0.06 -4.72
C MET A 98 -20.40 -1.15 -5.33
N PRO A 99 -19.80 -2.35 -5.36
CA PRO A 99 -20.48 -3.53 -5.90
C PRO A 99 -21.75 -3.90 -5.10
N PRO A 100 -22.88 -4.23 -5.74
CA PRO A 100 -24.15 -4.51 -5.05
C PRO A 100 -24.05 -5.60 -3.98
N HIS A 101 -23.34 -6.70 -4.25
CA HIS A 101 -23.16 -7.80 -3.29
C HIS A 101 -22.37 -7.37 -2.04
N TYR A 102 -21.44 -6.43 -2.18
CA TYR A 102 -20.69 -5.88 -1.06
C TYR A 102 -21.55 -4.90 -0.25
N GLN A 103 -22.40 -4.13 -0.94
CA GLN A 103 -23.38 -3.26 -0.29
C GLN A 103 -24.40 -4.06 0.53
N GLU A 104 -25.02 -5.08 -0.07
CA GLU A 104 -26.00 -5.94 0.61
C GLU A 104 -25.40 -6.62 1.85
N ALA A 105 -24.16 -7.11 1.75
CA ALA A 105 -23.45 -7.68 2.89
C ALA A 105 -23.18 -6.64 3.98
N THR A 106 -22.77 -5.43 3.59
CA THR A 106 -22.56 -4.31 4.51
C THR A 106 -23.84 -3.97 5.28
N GLU A 107 -24.97 -3.81 4.57
CA GLU A 107 -26.27 -3.50 5.17
C GLU A 107 -26.73 -4.61 6.12
N LYS A 108 -26.47 -5.87 5.79
CA LYS A 108 -26.86 -7.03 6.59
C LYS A 108 -26.02 -7.21 7.86
N PHE A 109 -24.71 -6.97 7.79
CA PHE A 109 -23.78 -7.40 8.83
C PHE A 109 -23.05 -6.27 9.56
N SER A 110 -23.00 -5.05 9.06
CA SER A 110 -22.21 -3.98 9.69
C SER A 110 -22.72 -3.59 11.09
N ALA A 111 -24.03 -3.67 11.34
CA ALA A 111 -24.63 -3.23 12.60
C ALA A 111 -24.16 -4.03 13.85
N GLN A 112 -23.67 -5.26 13.67
CA GLN A 112 -23.13 -6.08 14.76
C GLN A 112 -21.62 -5.91 14.96
N VAL A 113 -20.93 -5.20 14.05
CA VAL A 113 -19.48 -5.05 14.11
C VAL A 113 -19.09 -4.07 15.20
N LYS A 114 -18.14 -4.46 16.03
CA LYS A 114 -17.58 -3.63 17.09
C LYS A 114 -16.07 -3.62 17.01
N LEU A 115 -15.49 -2.48 17.37
CA LEU A 115 -14.05 -2.36 17.60
C LEU A 115 -13.82 -2.23 19.09
N LEU A 116 -13.07 -3.16 19.67
CA LEU A 116 -12.67 -3.12 21.08
C LEU A 116 -11.47 -2.19 21.28
N PRO A 117 -11.20 -1.71 22.52
CA PRO A 117 -10.11 -0.77 22.79
C PRO A 117 -8.70 -1.28 22.42
N ASP A 118 -8.50 -2.59 22.38
CA ASP A 118 -7.26 -3.24 21.94
C ASP A 118 -7.14 -3.37 20.40
N GLN A 119 -8.06 -2.74 19.67
CA GLN A 119 -8.26 -2.82 18.23
C GLN A 119 -8.78 -4.17 17.74
N THR A 120 -9.29 -5.05 18.61
CA THR A 120 -9.92 -6.30 18.18
C THR A 120 -11.26 -6.03 17.48
N LEU A 121 -11.42 -6.57 16.26
CA LEU A 121 -12.65 -6.48 15.48
C LEU A 121 -13.58 -7.66 15.82
N GLU A 122 -14.72 -7.39 16.44
CA GLU A 122 -15.73 -8.38 16.80
C GLU A 122 -16.96 -8.32 15.90
N GLY A 123 -17.64 -9.45 15.72
CA GLY A 123 -18.92 -9.50 15.00
C GLY A 123 -18.81 -9.31 13.49
N TYR A 124 -17.61 -9.24 12.91
CA TYR A 124 -17.46 -9.17 11.46
C TYR A 124 -17.86 -10.48 10.78
N VAL A 125 -18.71 -10.39 9.75
CA VAL A 125 -19.04 -11.50 8.85
C VAL A 125 -18.56 -11.20 7.44
N SER A 126 -19.09 -10.17 6.77
CA SER A 126 -18.67 -9.73 5.44
C SER A 126 -19.12 -8.29 5.15
N GLY A 127 -18.66 -7.71 4.04
CA GLY A 127 -18.95 -6.33 3.68
C GLY A 127 -18.06 -5.31 4.41
N ARG A 128 -18.44 -4.03 4.38
CA ARG A 128 -17.73 -2.96 5.06
C ARG A 128 -18.04 -3.01 6.57
N PRO A 129 -17.03 -3.11 7.45
CA PRO A 129 -17.27 -3.20 8.89
C PRO A 129 -17.91 -1.93 9.46
N PHE A 130 -17.47 -0.75 9.03
CA PHE A 130 -17.93 0.54 9.55
C PHE A 130 -18.41 1.45 8.42
N PRO A 131 -19.64 1.28 7.88
CA PRO A 131 -20.16 2.13 6.81
C PRO A 131 -20.41 3.58 7.23
N HIS A 132 -20.59 3.82 8.53
CA HIS A 132 -20.73 5.14 9.13
C HIS A 132 -19.67 5.31 10.22
N VAL A 133 -18.62 6.08 9.91
CA VAL A 133 -17.54 6.39 10.85
C VAL A 133 -17.76 7.81 11.37
N ASP A 134 -17.87 7.96 12.69
CA ASP A 134 -17.79 9.28 13.32
C ASP A 134 -16.33 9.75 13.31
N MET A 135 -16.08 10.90 12.69
CA MET A 135 -14.73 11.44 12.55
C MET A 135 -14.15 11.96 13.87
N ASN A 136 -14.97 12.12 14.91
CA ASN A 136 -14.53 12.48 16.25
C ASN A 136 -14.28 11.26 17.15
N ASP A 137 -14.54 10.04 16.65
CA ASP A 137 -14.29 8.81 17.39
C ASP A 137 -12.78 8.68 17.68
N PRO A 138 -12.35 8.43 18.93
CA PRO A 138 -10.94 8.17 19.25
C PRO A 138 -10.30 7.04 18.43
N MET A 139 -11.09 6.10 17.92
CA MET A 139 -10.67 4.98 17.08
C MET A 139 -11.07 5.15 15.60
N VAL A 140 -11.34 6.40 15.16
CA VAL A 140 -11.69 6.73 13.77
C VAL A 140 -10.67 6.13 12.78
N ALA A 141 -9.38 6.27 13.07
CA ALA A 141 -8.31 5.83 12.18
C ALA A 141 -8.29 4.30 12.04
N ASP A 142 -8.44 3.57 13.15
CA ASP A 142 -8.53 2.12 13.17
C ASP A 142 -9.74 1.62 12.36
N LYS A 143 -10.91 2.26 12.52
CA LYS A 143 -12.12 1.94 11.75
C LYS A 143 -11.92 2.13 10.25
N LEU A 144 -11.27 3.22 9.84
CA LEU A 144 -10.94 3.46 8.44
C LEU A 144 -9.96 2.42 7.90
N MET A 145 -8.91 2.07 8.66
CA MET A 145 -7.98 1.01 8.27
C MET A 145 -8.64 -0.36 8.17
N TYR A 146 -9.63 -0.66 9.01
CA TYR A 146 -10.45 -1.87 8.87
C TYR A 146 -11.37 -1.84 7.65
N ASN A 147 -11.94 -0.68 7.30
CA ASN A 147 -12.72 -0.56 6.06
C ASN A 147 -11.85 -0.79 4.82
N PHE A 148 -10.58 -0.41 4.85
CA PHE A 148 -9.62 -0.74 3.81
C PHE A 148 -9.23 -2.23 3.82
N GLU A 149 -8.85 -2.82 4.98
CA GLU A 149 -8.52 -4.26 5.08
C GLU A 149 -9.66 -5.15 4.58
N ARG A 150 -10.91 -4.72 4.79
CA ARG A 150 -12.13 -5.43 4.39
C ARG A 150 -12.77 -4.88 3.12
N GLY A 151 -12.05 -4.09 2.34
CA GLY A 151 -12.55 -3.49 1.10
C GLY A 151 -12.88 -4.54 0.03
N HIS A 152 -13.84 -4.23 -0.83
CA HIS A 152 -14.36 -5.15 -1.87
C HIS A 152 -13.32 -5.59 -2.93
N TYR A 153 -12.13 -4.99 -2.93
CA TYR A 153 -11.00 -5.39 -3.76
C TYR A 153 -10.26 -6.62 -3.21
N PHE A 154 -10.41 -6.91 -1.91
CA PHE A 154 -9.69 -7.96 -1.21
C PHE A 154 -10.62 -8.91 -0.44
N THR A 155 -11.93 -8.88 -0.72
CA THR A 155 -12.93 -9.71 -0.02
C THR A 155 -12.91 -11.19 -0.40
N ASP A 156 -12.19 -11.57 -1.45
CA ASP A 156 -12.21 -12.94 -1.96
C ASP A 156 -10.82 -13.37 -2.47
N ASP A 157 -10.75 -14.52 -3.12
CA ASP A 157 -9.51 -15.07 -3.63
C ASP A 157 -8.89 -14.20 -4.73
N LEU A 158 -7.56 -14.09 -4.70
CA LEU A 158 -6.77 -13.41 -5.71
C LEU A 158 -5.78 -14.39 -6.34
N GLY A 159 -5.68 -14.36 -7.67
CA GLY A 159 -4.66 -15.07 -8.41
C GLY A 159 -4.07 -14.16 -9.48
N LEU A 160 -2.80 -13.80 -9.33
CA LEU A 160 -2.03 -13.08 -10.33
C LEU A 160 -0.94 -14.01 -10.87
N ASN A 161 -0.78 -14.01 -12.19
CA ASN A 161 0.25 -14.77 -12.90
C ASN A 161 1.27 -13.81 -13.50
N LEU A 162 2.54 -14.21 -13.52
CA LEU A 162 3.66 -13.38 -13.97
C LEU A 162 3.67 -12.02 -13.26
N PHE A 163 3.59 -12.05 -11.93
CA PHE A 163 3.72 -10.86 -11.12
C PHE A 163 5.16 -10.36 -11.19
N ASP A 164 5.36 -9.18 -11.77
CA ASP A 164 6.67 -8.59 -12.00
C ASP A 164 6.93 -7.37 -11.10
N ALA A 165 8.21 -7.15 -10.82
CA ALA A 165 8.68 -5.98 -10.10
C ALA A 165 10.12 -5.67 -10.50
N ASP A 166 10.42 -4.39 -10.70
CA ASP A 166 11.78 -3.90 -10.95
C ASP A 166 12.31 -3.16 -9.72
N THR A 167 13.58 -3.39 -9.42
CA THR A 167 14.38 -2.57 -8.49
C THR A 167 15.63 -2.11 -9.24
N GLY A 168 16.11 -0.92 -8.88
CA GLY A 168 17.19 -0.32 -9.61
C GLY A 168 17.66 0.99 -9.02
N GLN A 169 18.74 1.50 -9.59
CA GLN A 169 19.34 2.75 -9.17
C GLN A 169 18.80 3.91 -10.01
N LEU A 170 18.61 5.05 -9.35
CA LEU A 170 18.43 6.32 -10.02
C LEU A 170 19.77 7.02 -10.20
N SER A 171 20.02 7.48 -11.41
CA SER A 171 21.17 8.33 -11.72
C SER A 171 20.74 9.55 -12.52
N LYS A 172 21.61 10.56 -12.55
CA LYS A 172 21.50 11.66 -13.49
C LYS A 172 22.75 11.69 -14.35
N ASP A 173 22.58 11.86 -15.65
CA ASP A 173 23.71 12.05 -16.56
C ASP A 173 24.29 13.47 -16.50
N SER A 174 25.33 13.72 -17.28
CA SER A 174 25.99 15.03 -17.37
C SER A 174 25.08 16.16 -17.87
N ASP A 175 24.01 15.82 -18.60
CA ASP A 175 23.03 16.76 -19.13
C ASP A 175 21.87 16.97 -18.13
N GLY A 176 21.92 16.31 -16.97
CA GLY A 176 20.94 16.42 -15.90
C GLY A 176 19.69 15.56 -16.08
N GLN A 177 19.65 14.72 -17.13
CA GLN A 177 18.52 13.83 -17.39
C GLN A 177 18.51 12.67 -16.40
N GLN A 178 17.33 12.33 -15.90
CA GLN A 178 17.16 11.25 -14.94
C GLN A 178 17.06 9.90 -15.66
N HIS A 179 17.79 8.91 -15.16
CA HIS A 179 17.79 7.53 -15.65
C HIS A 179 17.41 6.58 -14.52
N TYR A 180 16.55 5.61 -14.82
CA TYR A 180 16.30 4.47 -13.94
C TYR A 180 16.94 3.23 -14.56
N GLN A 181 17.99 2.74 -13.90
CA GLN A 181 18.69 1.55 -14.32
C GLN A 181 18.16 0.37 -13.53
N VAL A 182 17.37 -0.49 -14.18
CA VAL A 182 16.91 -1.74 -13.58
C VAL A 182 18.13 -2.61 -13.27
N GLU A 183 18.35 -2.87 -11.99
CA GLU A 183 19.42 -3.74 -11.49
C GLU A 183 18.94 -5.18 -11.40
N ARG A 184 17.69 -5.37 -10.96
CA ARG A 184 17.06 -6.69 -10.89
C ARG A 184 15.61 -6.59 -11.35
N HIS A 185 15.30 -7.42 -12.35
CA HIS A 185 13.93 -7.71 -12.76
C HIS A 185 13.47 -8.98 -12.06
N PHE A 186 12.37 -8.88 -11.32
CA PHE A 186 11.74 -10.02 -10.65
C PHE A 186 10.52 -10.44 -11.44
N VAL A 187 10.40 -11.73 -11.70
CA VAL A 187 9.17 -12.33 -12.24
C VAL A 187 8.80 -13.51 -11.36
N LEU A 188 7.57 -13.51 -10.89
CA LEU A 188 7.02 -14.57 -10.06
C LEU A 188 5.85 -15.22 -10.78
N ASP A 189 5.88 -16.55 -10.86
CA ASP A 189 4.86 -17.30 -11.61
C ASP A 189 3.47 -17.04 -11.01
N TRP A 190 3.35 -17.11 -9.68
CA TRP A 190 2.09 -16.88 -8.99
C TRP A 190 2.23 -15.99 -7.77
N PHE A 191 1.32 -15.03 -7.69
CA PHE A 191 0.84 -14.48 -6.42
C PHE A 191 -0.59 -14.96 -6.19
N ARG A 192 -0.82 -15.69 -5.09
CA ARG A 192 -2.11 -16.27 -4.75
C ARG A 192 -2.52 -15.86 -3.35
N LEU A 193 -3.79 -15.50 -3.18
CA LEU A 193 -4.41 -15.25 -1.90
C LEU A 193 -5.67 -16.11 -1.82
N LEU A 194 -5.77 -16.89 -0.75
CA LEU A 194 -6.96 -17.63 -0.37
C LEU A 194 -7.57 -16.94 0.86
N GLN A 195 -8.73 -16.33 0.66
CA GLN A 195 -9.45 -15.61 1.72
C GLN A 195 -10.27 -16.60 2.54
N TYR A 196 -10.08 -16.70 3.85
CA TYR A 196 -10.80 -17.70 4.66
C TYR A 196 -12.12 -17.20 5.22
N THR A 197 -12.25 -15.88 5.42
CA THR A 197 -13.43 -15.28 6.04
C THR A 197 -13.85 -14.01 5.32
N GLY A 198 -15.14 -13.71 5.31
CA GLY A 198 -15.67 -12.52 4.65
C GLY A 198 -15.80 -12.61 3.14
N ARG A 199 -15.85 -13.84 2.61
CA ARG A 199 -16.02 -14.14 1.18
C ARG A 199 -17.42 -13.76 0.73
N LEU A 200 -17.52 -13.24 -0.50
CA LEU A 200 -18.79 -12.78 -1.06
C LEU A 200 -19.11 -13.39 -2.42
N LEU A 201 -18.11 -13.87 -3.17
CA LEU A 201 -18.29 -14.37 -4.52
C LEU A 201 -18.04 -15.88 -4.58
N ASN A 202 -16.86 -16.34 -4.16
CA ASN A 202 -16.46 -17.73 -4.34
C ASN A 202 -16.90 -18.61 -3.17
N ASP A 203 -17.62 -19.70 -3.48
CA ASP A 203 -17.96 -20.70 -2.47
C ASP A 203 -16.73 -21.43 -1.95
N PRO A 204 -16.75 -21.87 -0.68
CA PRO A 204 -17.81 -21.67 0.32
C PRO A 204 -17.85 -20.23 0.89
N LYS A 205 -19.06 -19.73 1.18
CA LYS A 205 -19.32 -18.39 1.74
C LYS A 205 -20.12 -18.49 3.05
N PRO A 206 -19.98 -17.51 3.97
CA PRO A 206 -19.00 -16.42 3.97
C PRO A 206 -17.58 -16.87 4.39
N ASP A 207 -17.46 -18.09 4.91
CA ASP A 207 -16.23 -18.64 5.45
C ASP A 207 -15.91 -20.01 4.84
N ILE A 208 -14.62 -20.34 4.78
CA ILE A 208 -14.16 -21.70 4.48
C ILE A 208 -14.39 -22.59 5.70
N PRO A 209 -15.15 -23.71 5.58
CA PRO A 209 -15.39 -24.62 6.68
C PRO A 209 -14.09 -25.33 7.07
N ASN A 210 -14.01 -25.81 8.31
CA ASN A 210 -12.83 -26.50 8.83
C ASN A 210 -11.53 -25.67 8.78
N ASN A 211 -11.61 -24.36 9.05
CA ASN A 211 -10.47 -23.46 9.21
C ASN A 211 -9.62 -23.79 10.47
N ARG A 212 -8.93 -24.95 10.45
CA ARG A 212 -8.17 -25.49 11.58
C ARG A 212 -7.07 -24.54 12.07
N ASP A 213 -6.47 -23.81 11.14
CA ASP A 213 -5.40 -22.86 11.43
C ASP A 213 -5.92 -21.52 11.99
N LYS A 214 -7.24 -21.32 12.00
CA LYS A 214 -7.90 -20.06 12.39
C LYS A 214 -7.32 -18.87 11.61
N THR A 215 -7.15 -19.02 10.30
CA THR A 215 -6.59 -17.97 9.44
C THR A 215 -7.66 -17.04 8.89
N PHE A 216 -7.36 -15.76 8.80
CA PHE A 216 -8.12 -14.76 8.06
C PHE A 216 -7.87 -14.92 6.55
N ARG A 217 -6.59 -15.09 6.17
CA ARG A 217 -6.17 -15.37 4.79
C ARG A 217 -4.85 -16.13 4.76
N LYS A 218 -4.61 -16.83 3.65
CA LYS A 218 -3.30 -17.40 3.32
C LYS A 218 -2.86 -16.84 1.98
N ALA A 219 -1.62 -16.40 1.89
CA ALA A 219 -1.04 -15.88 0.67
C ALA A 219 0.21 -16.68 0.29
N GLY A 220 0.51 -16.70 -1.00
CA GLY A 220 1.65 -17.39 -1.57
C GLY A 220 2.22 -16.59 -2.72
N LEU A 221 3.54 -16.56 -2.79
CA LEU A 221 4.28 -15.82 -3.80
C LEU A 221 5.43 -16.72 -4.28
N TYR A 222 5.20 -17.47 -5.36
CA TYR A 222 6.06 -18.56 -5.81
C TYR A 222 5.68 -19.13 -7.20
N PRO A 223 6.58 -19.92 -7.79
CA PRO A 223 8.03 -19.75 -7.65
C PRO A 223 8.47 -18.41 -8.25
N VAL A 224 9.57 -17.87 -7.75
CA VAL A 224 10.36 -16.87 -8.46
C VAL A 224 10.90 -17.54 -9.73
N ILE A 225 10.67 -16.92 -10.89
CA ILE A 225 11.18 -17.34 -12.20
C ILE A 225 12.46 -16.56 -12.53
N GLU A 226 12.46 -15.26 -12.23
CA GLU A 226 13.57 -14.34 -12.46
C GLU A 226 13.86 -13.50 -11.20
N PRO A 227 15.14 -13.17 -10.94
CA PRO A 227 16.35 -13.55 -11.67
C PRO A 227 16.82 -15.00 -11.40
N PHE A 228 17.76 -15.51 -12.20
CA PHE A 228 18.19 -16.91 -12.20
C PHE A 228 18.69 -17.42 -10.82
N ASP A 229 19.40 -16.58 -10.07
CA ASP A 229 19.94 -16.91 -8.74
C ASP A 229 18.84 -17.11 -7.69
N LEU A 230 17.64 -16.57 -7.91
CA LEU A 230 16.48 -16.72 -7.05
C LEU A 230 15.46 -17.73 -7.59
N LYS A 231 15.73 -18.34 -8.75
CA LYS A 231 14.79 -19.23 -9.42
C LYS A 231 14.36 -20.39 -8.52
N GLY A 232 13.05 -20.56 -8.39
CA GLY A 232 12.42 -21.61 -7.57
C GLY A 232 12.22 -21.24 -6.10
N ILE A 233 12.73 -20.08 -5.64
CA ILE A 233 12.39 -19.56 -4.31
C ILE A 233 10.89 -19.29 -4.25
N GLY A 234 10.28 -19.50 -3.09
CA GLY A 234 8.86 -19.26 -2.91
C GLY A 234 8.49 -19.03 -1.46
N GLY A 235 7.57 -18.10 -1.23
CA GLY A 235 7.08 -17.75 0.09
C GLY A 235 5.60 -18.11 0.27
N ILE A 236 5.22 -18.55 1.46
CA ILE A 236 3.82 -18.60 1.89
C ILE A 236 3.65 -17.86 3.21
N ASN A 237 2.54 -17.14 3.34
CA ASN A 237 2.22 -16.34 4.51
C ASN A 237 0.82 -16.67 5.02
N TYR A 238 0.71 -16.86 6.33
CA TYR A 238 -0.58 -17.08 7.00
C TYR A 238 -0.89 -15.87 7.88
N ARG A 239 -2.04 -15.26 7.65
CA ARG A 239 -2.60 -14.24 8.53
C ARG A 239 -3.67 -14.86 9.41
N TYR A 240 -3.51 -14.71 10.72
CA TYR A 240 -4.41 -15.30 11.70
C TYR A 240 -5.61 -14.39 11.99
N LEU A 241 -6.72 -15.01 12.42
CA LEU A 241 -7.89 -14.29 12.94
C LEU A 241 -7.55 -13.62 14.28
N ASP A 242 -6.79 -14.33 15.12
CA ASP A 242 -6.20 -13.79 16.33
C ASP A 242 -5.14 -12.74 15.97
N LYS A 243 -5.44 -11.48 16.31
CA LYS A 243 -4.59 -10.33 15.99
C LYS A 243 -3.42 -10.15 16.96
N THR A 244 -3.44 -10.83 18.10
CA THR A 244 -2.28 -10.90 19.02
C THR A 244 -1.21 -11.85 18.48
N ARG A 245 -1.59 -12.74 17.57
CA ARG A 245 -0.67 -13.63 16.89
C ARG A 245 -0.08 -12.95 15.67
N MET A 246 1.24 -12.98 15.59
CA MET A 246 1.95 -12.47 14.43
C MET A 246 1.76 -13.39 13.21
N ASP A 247 1.84 -12.81 12.02
CA ASP A 247 1.69 -13.56 10.77
C ASP A 247 2.85 -14.53 10.58
N ASP A 248 2.55 -15.78 10.19
CA ASP A 248 3.61 -16.73 9.88
C ASP A 248 4.06 -16.59 8.43
N LEU A 249 5.37 -16.62 8.21
CA LEU A 249 5.97 -16.56 6.88
C LEU A 249 6.98 -17.70 6.74
N TRP A 250 6.85 -18.49 5.69
CA TRP A 250 7.77 -19.55 5.35
C TRP A 250 8.36 -19.30 3.98
N LEU A 251 9.67 -19.53 3.86
CA LEU A 251 10.42 -19.36 2.63
C LEU A 251 11.10 -20.68 2.26
N TYR A 252 10.81 -21.17 1.06
CA TYR A 252 11.53 -22.30 0.46
C TYR A 252 12.78 -21.80 -0.27
N LEU A 253 13.92 -22.42 0.04
CA LEU A 253 15.22 -22.12 -0.56
C LEU A 253 15.70 -23.33 -1.38
N PRO A 254 15.70 -23.26 -2.72
CA PRO A 254 16.07 -24.39 -3.59
C PRO A 254 17.49 -24.89 -3.38
N SER A 255 18.44 -23.97 -3.14
CA SER A 255 19.85 -24.30 -2.89
C SER A 255 20.05 -25.18 -1.64
N LEU A 256 19.20 -24.99 -0.63
CA LEU A 256 19.22 -25.76 0.62
C LEU A 256 18.21 -26.90 0.62
N ARG A 257 17.26 -26.90 -0.32
CA ARG A 257 16.06 -27.77 -0.35
C ARG A 257 15.33 -27.78 0.99
N ARG A 258 15.24 -26.61 1.63
CA ARG A 258 14.67 -26.45 2.97
C ARG A 258 13.69 -25.30 3.01
N VAL A 259 12.71 -25.43 3.90
CA VAL A 259 11.79 -24.36 4.27
C VAL A 259 12.30 -23.73 5.56
N ARG A 260 12.41 -22.40 5.58
CA ARG A 260 12.75 -21.61 6.76
C ARG A 260 11.54 -20.77 7.16
N ARG A 261 11.18 -20.79 8.44
CA ARG A 261 10.22 -19.83 9.00
C ARG A 261 10.96 -18.51 9.25
N LEU A 262 10.38 -17.40 8.80
CA LEU A 262 10.85 -16.04 9.02
C LEU A 262 10.08 -15.40 10.18
N SER A 263 10.72 -14.45 10.86
CA SER A 263 10.05 -13.68 11.90
C SER A 263 9.08 -12.69 11.27
N SER A 264 7.91 -12.51 11.85
CA SER A 264 6.88 -11.60 11.34
C SER A 264 7.32 -10.13 11.34
N ALA A 265 8.29 -9.77 12.20
CA ALA A 265 8.90 -8.46 12.18
C ALA A 265 9.63 -8.14 10.85
N GLN A 266 10.12 -9.18 10.17
CA GLN A 266 10.83 -9.05 8.89
C GLN A 266 9.90 -8.70 7.72
N ARG A 267 8.58 -8.61 7.94
CA ARG A 267 7.63 -8.17 6.90
C ARG A 267 7.84 -6.72 6.47
N SER A 268 8.49 -5.92 7.30
CA SER A 268 8.92 -4.55 6.99
C SER A 268 10.29 -4.46 6.32
N GLU A 269 10.99 -5.60 6.14
CA GLU A 269 12.27 -5.65 5.43
C GLU A 269 12.05 -5.83 3.92
N ALA A 270 13.06 -5.42 3.15
CA ALA A 270 13.16 -5.63 1.72
C ALA A 270 12.92 -7.11 1.33
N LEU A 271 11.92 -7.36 0.49
CA LEU A 271 11.65 -8.71 0.00
C LEU A 271 12.60 -9.05 -1.16
N PHE A 272 13.35 -10.15 -1.06
CA PHE A 272 14.27 -10.62 -2.11
C PHE A 272 15.30 -9.58 -2.60
N GLY A 273 15.62 -8.58 -1.78
CA GLY A 273 16.51 -7.49 -2.15
C GLY A 273 15.86 -6.41 -3.02
N GLN A 274 14.52 -6.34 -3.03
CA GLN A 274 13.76 -5.23 -3.62
C GLN A 274 13.72 -4.03 -2.67
N ASP A 275 13.41 -2.84 -3.20
CA ASP A 275 13.17 -1.63 -2.40
C ASP A 275 11.79 -1.59 -1.72
N THR A 276 10.99 -2.65 -1.86
CA THR A 276 9.63 -2.74 -1.30
C THR A 276 9.55 -3.78 -0.20
N ASP A 277 8.89 -3.43 0.90
CA ASP A 277 8.56 -4.35 1.98
C ASP A 277 7.20 -5.02 1.79
N VAL A 278 7.00 -6.17 2.43
CA VAL A 278 5.79 -6.98 2.28
C VAL A 278 4.54 -6.24 2.79
N ASP A 279 4.69 -5.37 3.79
CA ASP A 279 3.56 -4.60 4.33
C ASP A 279 3.18 -3.39 3.47
N SER A 280 3.91 -3.09 2.39
CA SER A 280 3.52 -2.04 1.42
C SER A 280 2.62 -2.56 0.29
N TYR A 281 2.41 -3.88 0.19
CA TYR A 281 1.62 -4.46 -0.89
C TYR A 281 0.17 -3.96 -0.87
N GLY A 282 -0.30 -3.43 -2.00
CA GLY A 282 -1.65 -2.87 -2.12
C GLY A 282 -1.86 -1.58 -1.31
N GLY A 283 -0.79 -0.84 -0.98
CA GLY A 283 -0.80 0.39 -0.19
C GLY A 283 -0.61 0.15 1.32
N TYR A 284 -1.19 -0.92 1.86
CA TYR A 284 -0.85 -1.42 3.20
C TYR A 284 -1.28 -2.88 3.34
N SER A 285 -0.40 -3.74 3.83
CA SER A 285 -0.65 -5.16 4.03
C SER A 285 -0.27 -5.61 5.44
N GLY A 286 0.06 -4.72 6.37
CA GLY A 286 0.25 -5.08 7.79
C GLY A 286 -1.07 -5.46 8.47
N GLN A 287 -1.02 -5.91 9.73
CA GLN A 287 -2.24 -6.02 10.54
C GLN A 287 -2.57 -4.68 11.19
N VAL A 288 -3.85 -4.28 11.15
CA VAL A 288 -4.31 -3.03 11.80
C VAL A 288 -3.81 -2.93 13.26
N PRO A 289 -3.92 -3.97 14.11
CA PRO A 289 -3.49 -3.90 15.52
C PRO A 289 -1.99 -3.77 15.76
N TRP A 290 -1.14 -3.91 14.74
CA TRP A 290 0.31 -3.77 14.90
C TRP A 290 0.76 -2.31 14.95
N PHE A 291 -0.15 -1.38 14.67
CA PHE A 291 0.12 0.05 14.62
C PHE A 291 -0.77 0.81 15.59
N THR A 292 -0.27 1.94 16.05
CA THR A 292 -1.08 3.00 16.63
C THR A 292 -1.44 3.95 15.51
N TRP A 293 -2.74 4.11 15.26
CA TRP A 293 -3.24 4.92 14.17
C TRP A 293 -3.71 6.29 14.66
N LYS A 294 -3.44 7.32 13.86
CA LYS A 294 -3.87 8.69 14.12
C LYS A 294 -4.49 9.27 12.86
N TYR A 295 -5.72 9.73 12.98
CA TYR A 295 -6.39 10.44 11.89
C TYR A 295 -5.92 11.90 11.87
N LEU A 296 -5.42 12.33 10.72
CA LEU A 296 -4.87 13.68 10.53
C LEU A 296 -5.87 14.63 9.85
N GLY A 297 -6.98 14.10 9.34
CA GLY A 297 -8.02 14.86 8.66
C GLY A 297 -8.31 14.34 7.25
N THR A 298 -9.22 15.03 6.57
CA THR A 298 -9.58 14.79 5.17
C THR A 298 -9.41 16.05 4.35
N LYS A 299 -9.03 15.89 3.09
CA LYS A 299 -9.06 16.96 2.10
C LYS A 299 -9.22 16.40 0.69
N PRO A 300 -9.65 17.22 -0.29
CA PRO A 300 -9.55 16.83 -1.69
C PRO A 300 -8.08 16.62 -2.06
N MET A 301 -7.78 15.57 -2.82
CA MET A 301 -6.43 15.25 -3.31
C MET A 301 -6.50 14.66 -4.72
N LEU A 302 -5.37 14.60 -5.41
CA LEU A 302 -5.25 13.87 -6.68
C LEU A 302 -4.92 12.41 -6.41
N ALA A 303 -5.54 11.51 -7.17
CA ALA A 303 -5.19 10.09 -7.20
C ALA A 303 -5.41 9.50 -8.60
N SER A 304 -4.74 8.37 -8.87
CA SER A 304 -4.92 7.58 -10.09
C SER A 304 -5.70 6.31 -9.77
N LEU A 305 -7.03 6.33 -9.97
CA LEU A 305 -7.92 5.18 -9.75
C LEU A 305 -8.56 4.64 -11.04
N HIS A 306 -8.34 5.32 -12.17
CA HIS A 306 -8.94 5.00 -13.48
C HIS A 306 -7.88 4.81 -14.58
N GLY A 307 -6.81 4.08 -14.25
CA GLY A 307 -5.75 3.73 -15.21
C GLY A 307 -6.31 3.01 -16.44
N GLN A 308 -5.75 3.30 -17.61
CA GLN A 308 -6.28 2.83 -18.90
C GLN A 308 -5.47 1.69 -19.53
N SER A 309 -4.25 1.45 -19.05
CA SER A 309 -3.32 0.48 -19.64
C SER A 309 -2.93 -0.59 -18.63
N LEU A 310 -2.86 -1.83 -19.09
CA LEU A 310 -2.28 -2.95 -18.35
C LEU A 310 -1.44 -3.78 -19.34
N PRO A 311 -0.10 -3.82 -19.21
CA PRO A 311 0.69 -3.17 -18.16
C PRO A 311 0.62 -1.62 -18.22
N PRO A 312 0.84 -0.94 -17.07
CA PRO A 312 0.92 0.52 -17.03
C PRO A 312 2.11 1.03 -17.84
N LYS A 313 2.05 2.29 -18.28
CA LYS A 313 3.08 2.87 -19.17
C LYS A 313 4.15 3.60 -18.36
N PRO A 314 5.44 3.23 -18.44
CA PRO A 314 6.50 3.94 -17.76
C PRO A 314 6.59 5.41 -18.20
N CYS A 315 6.84 6.29 -17.24
CA CYS A 315 7.14 7.69 -17.50
C CYS A 315 8.52 7.82 -18.14
N LYS A 316 8.62 8.42 -19.32
CA LYS A 316 9.94 8.64 -19.94
C LYS A 316 10.74 9.74 -19.23
N GLY A 317 10.04 10.73 -18.65
CA GLY A 317 10.67 11.91 -18.05
C GLY A 317 11.48 11.62 -16.80
N ASP A 318 11.19 10.53 -16.07
CA ASP A 318 11.92 10.12 -14.86
C ASP A 318 12.82 8.90 -15.10
N GLY A 319 13.10 8.60 -16.36
CA GLY A 319 13.91 7.46 -16.76
C GLY A 319 13.18 6.11 -16.75
N GLY A 320 11.86 6.09 -16.55
CA GLY A 320 11.06 4.87 -16.50
C GLY A 320 10.80 4.35 -15.08
N MET A 321 11.03 5.18 -14.06
CA MET A 321 10.87 4.79 -12.65
C MET A 321 9.41 4.65 -12.24
N THR A 322 8.55 5.57 -12.70
CA THR A 322 7.12 5.58 -12.36
C THR A 322 6.25 5.32 -13.58
N PHE A 323 4.93 5.28 -13.36
CA PHE A 323 3.95 5.10 -14.41
C PHE A 323 3.18 6.40 -14.67
N CYS A 324 3.10 6.78 -15.94
CA CYS A 324 2.42 7.98 -16.38
C CYS A 324 0.93 7.63 -16.59
N GLU A 325 0.17 7.77 -15.52
CA GLU A 325 -1.24 7.44 -15.45
C GLU A 325 -2.14 8.69 -15.45
N GLN A 326 -3.44 8.44 -15.55
CA GLN A 326 -4.46 9.47 -15.41
C GLN A 326 -4.76 9.75 -13.94
N TRP A 327 -4.75 11.02 -13.58
CA TRP A 327 -5.00 11.51 -12.23
C TRP A 327 -6.27 12.34 -12.20
N GLU A 328 -7.09 12.13 -11.18
CA GLU A 328 -8.35 12.84 -11.00
C GLU A 328 -8.43 13.42 -9.59
N LYS A 329 -9.22 14.49 -9.45
CA LYS A 329 -9.56 15.05 -8.14
C LYS A 329 -10.47 14.07 -7.42
N ARG A 330 -9.98 13.49 -6.33
CA ARG A 330 -10.78 12.75 -5.35
C ARG A 330 -11.37 13.74 -4.35
N PRO A 331 -12.70 13.81 -4.19
CA PRO A 331 -13.35 14.82 -3.34
C PRO A 331 -12.89 14.77 -1.88
N THR A 332 -12.68 13.57 -1.35
CA THR A 332 -12.37 13.34 0.05
C THR A 332 -11.34 12.23 0.18
N VAL A 333 -10.11 12.57 0.54
CA VAL A 333 -9.05 11.63 0.89
C VAL A 333 -8.73 11.81 2.37
N ALA A 334 -8.84 10.73 3.15
CA ALA A 334 -8.42 10.67 4.54
C ALA A 334 -6.92 10.45 4.62
N ILE A 335 -6.29 11.16 5.56
CA ILE A 335 -4.87 11.05 5.83
C ILE A 335 -4.70 10.43 7.22
N ILE A 336 -4.03 9.30 7.26
CA ILE A 336 -3.89 8.48 8.47
C ILE A 336 -2.41 8.23 8.72
N GLU A 337 -1.92 8.55 9.91
CA GLU A 337 -0.58 8.20 10.34
C GLU A 337 -0.60 6.89 11.13
N GLY A 338 0.25 5.95 10.74
CA GLY A 338 0.48 4.70 11.47
C GLY A 338 1.87 4.68 12.06
N THR A 339 1.96 4.55 13.38
CA THR A 339 3.24 4.28 14.08
C THR A 339 3.29 2.81 14.48
N PRO A 340 4.31 2.03 14.08
CA PRO A 340 4.40 0.61 14.42
C PRO A 340 4.66 0.46 15.93
N LYS A 341 3.99 -0.52 16.56
CA LYS A 341 4.18 -0.84 17.98
C LYS A 341 5.48 -1.63 18.24
N ALA A 342 5.98 -2.32 17.21
CA ALA A 342 7.19 -3.14 17.31
C ALA A 342 8.46 -2.31 17.07
N PRO A 343 9.41 -2.25 18.02
CA PRO A 343 10.62 -1.41 17.90
C PRO A 343 11.59 -1.85 16.79
N GLN A 344 11.48 -3.09 16.34
CA GLN A 344 12.27 -3.67 15.26
C GLN A 344 11.66 -3.45 13.86
N TYR A 345 10.51 -2.78 13.75
CA TYR A 345 9.95 -2.40 12.45
C TYR A 345 10.93 -1.46 11.71
N ALA A 346 11.08 -1.64 10.41
CA ALA A 346 12.09 -0.95 9.61
C ALA A 346 11.84 0.58 9.54
N PHE A 347 10.57 0.96 9.46
CA PHE A 347 10.11 2.35 9.32
C PHE A 347 9.63 2.92 10.66
N SER A 348 9.78 4.23 10.88
CA SER A 348 9.29 4.88 12.10
C SER A 348 7.81 5.18 12.06
N LYS A 349 7.27 5.46 10.86
CA LYS A 349 5.85 5.68 10.61
C LYS A 349 5.50 5.51 9.14
N ARG A 350 4.20 5.40 8.88
CA ARG A 350 3.58 5.43 7.55
C ARG A 350 2.51 6.50 7.50
N LEU A 351 2.42 7.22 6.38
CA LEU A 351 1.28 8.07 6.06
C LEU A 351 0.46 7.39 4.97
N ILE A 352 -0.79 7.10 5.29
CA ILE A 352 -1.74 6.41 4.45
C ILE A 352 -2.72 7.45 3.89
N PHE A 353 -2.82 7.50 2.57
CA PHE A 353 -3.77 8.34 1.86
C PHE A 353 -4.89 7.45 1.33
N MET A 354 -6.08 7.57 1.90
CA MET A 354 -7.22 6.70 1.62
C MET A 354 -8.35 7.49 0.95
N ASP A 355 -8.76 7.07 -0.24
CA ASP A 355 -9.93 7.64 -0.90
C ASP A 355 -11.20 7.22 -0.14
N MET A 356 -12.01 8.18 0.31
CA MET A 356 -13.17 7.89 1.20
C MET A 356 -14.40 7.37 0.45
N GLU A 357 -14.39 7.36 -0.89
CA GLU A 357 -15.43 6.73 -1.70
C GLU A 357 -15.17 5.22 -1.82
N SER A 358 -13.99 4.85 -2.30
CA SER A 358 -13.57 3.46 -2.51
C SER A 358 -13.02 2.78 -1.26
N TYR A 359 -12.57 3.55 -0.26
CA TYR A 359 -11.75 3.12 0.88
C TYR A 359 -10.42 2.47 0.46
N PHE A 360 -9.97 2.69 -0.78
CA PHE A 360 -8.69 2.21 -1.25
C PHE A 360 -7.56 3.15 -0.84
N VAL A 361 -6.40 2.59 -0.52
CA VAL A 361 -5.18 3.39 -0.29
C VAL A 361 -4.60 3.78 -1.64
N VAL A 362 -4.62 5.08 -1.94
CA VAL A 362 -4.18 5.62 -3.25
C VAL A 362 -2.66 5.74 -3.36
N TYR A 363 -1.99 5.93 -2.23
CA TYR A 363 -0.53 5.86 -2.07
C TYR A 363 -0.21 5.89 -0.56
N SER A 364 1.02 5.51 -0.23
CA SER A 364 1.54 5.55 1.14
C SER A 364 2.96 6.12 1.15
N ASP A 365 3.24 7.05 2.05
CA ASP A 365 4.59 7.56 2.28
C ASP A 365 5.16 6.85 3.53
N LEU A 366 6.40 6.36 3.44
CA LEU A 366 7.09 5.65 4.51
C LEU A 366 8.25 6.52 5.00
N TYR A 367 8.41 6.60 6.32
CA TYR A 367 9.47 7.43 6.92
C TYR A 367 10.47 6.59 7.69
N ASP A 368 11.75 6.90 7.52
CA ASP A 368 12.81 6.27 8.29
C ASP A 368 12.84 6.78 9.76
N ARG A 369 13.78 6.30 10.58
CA ARG A 369 13.90 6.72 12.00
C ARG A 369 14.33 8.18 12.19
N ARG A 370 14.84 8.83 11.15
CA ARG A 370 15.18 10.25 11.13
C ARG A 370 14.00 11.10 10.65
N GLY A 371 12.92 10.48 10.19
CA GLY A 371 11.74 11.16 9.66
C GLY A 371 11.91 11.61 8.22
N GLU A 372 12.83 10.99 7.48
CA GLU A 372 13.05 11.19 6.04
C GLU A 372 12.18 10.26 5.20
#